data_AF-A0A9X6M7Y2-F1
#
_entry.id   AF-A0A9X6M7Y2-F1
#
_cell.length_a   1.000
_cell.length_b   1.000
_cell.length_c   1.000
_cell.angle_alpha   90.00
_cell.angle_beta   90.00
_cell.angle_gamma   90.00
#
_symmetry.space_group_name_H-M   'P 1'
#
loop_
_entity.id
_entity.type
_entity.pdbx_description
1 polymer ?
#
loop_
_entity_poly.entity_id
_entity_poly.type
_entity_poly.pdbx_seq_one_letter_code
_entity_poly.pdbx_strand_id
1 'polypeptide(L)'
;MGKNQRIYKENGQVISFNQLADFFYKKGMRAYKGQKLQDAIKYFRRAAQSEKEPFILCQLATVLSEAGEYQESNQTFLKLVRSNPELEQCYYFIANNYAYMGLFQQAKKYADRYLEVAKEKEFVEDTLELLEIMEEEAMGAEEIEDEDDLIVMQEEANRYIRNGQLEEAIATLEIVTKDYPEFWSGHNNLAIAHFQSGNVDKALKLTEMILEKNPGNIHALCNTLIFLYSIGEHKQVEALAGQLVSVYPISFEHRLKLGTTLATIGYFEHAYKWFKLLKRQGYEGDVSFYYWFAYSAYMVKDQQLAEKMWQYVVELHPDKKGKEPWNALNLADEGQNMLFEELRKSFQQSATLEEQMLALYLMNELSTPEKVGFFFDITQAKNGVPIVSQLAKYFFLLNSHKSIPADLQQFEQCARIADALYNYTKKDDELIEECLHFWFCTFIRLYTSGDIFTNVYGWSAAIEYIVRGEQGNKMTQSELGDVYNVSVATVRKYVQAVKRTHT
;
A
#
# COMPACT_ATOMS: atom_id res chain seq x y z
N MET A 1 63.10 9.44 24.38
CA MET A 1 63.47 8.84 23.07
C MET A 1 62.22 8.64 22.25
N GLY A 2 62.22 9.07 20.97
CA GLY A 2 61.21 8.73 19.96
C GLY A 2 60.05 9.72 19.86
N LYS A 3 59.70 10.33 18.71
CA LYS A 3 60.33 10.48 17.39
C LYS A 3 59.42 11.47 16.64
N ASN A 4 60.04 12.44 15.98
CA ASN A 4 59.48 13.31 14.95
C ASN A 4 58.27 12.71 14.20
N GLN A 5 57.07 13.26 14.38
CA GLN A 5 56.05 13.21 13.35
C GLN A 5 56.24 14.41 12.44
N ARG A 6 56.99 14.19 11.36
CA ARG A 6 56.99 15.08 10.20
C ARG A 6 55.57 15.15 9.68
N ILE A 7 54.93 16.31 9.83
CA ILE A 7 53.73 16.68 9.08
C ILE A 7 54.19 16.73 7.62
N TYR A 8 53.90 15.67 6.86
CA TYR A 8 53.93 15.77 5.41
C TYR A 8 52.84 16.78 5.03
N LYS A 9 53.25 18.02 4.74
CA LYS A 9 52.46 18.85 3.84
C LYS A 9 52.52 18.16 2.49
N GLU A 10 51.53 17.33 2.19
CA GLU A 10 51.23 17.02 0.81
C GLU A 10 50.88 18.35 0.15
N ASN A 11 51.87 18.94 -0.53
CA ASN A 11 51.60 19.88 -1.61
C ASN A 11 51.02 19.07 -2.78
N GLY A 12 49.87 18.44 -2.55
CA GLY A 12 49.00 18.01 -3.62
C GLY A 12 48.49 19.28 -4.26
N GLN A 13 48.87 19.54 -5.50
CA GLN A 13 48.16 20.49 -6.32
C GLN A 13 46.70 20.01 -6.34
N VAL A 14 45.82 20.68 -5.62
CA VAL A 14 44.38 20.41 -5.70
C VAL A 14 43.97 20.84 -7.10
N ILE A 15 44.06 19.91 -8.05
CA ILE A 15 43.49 20.09 -9.37
C ILE A 15 41.98 19.99 -9.15
N SER A 16 41.31 21.14 -9.17
CA SER A 16 39.85 21.20 -9.25
C SER A 16 39.44 20.44 -10.52
N PHE A 17 38.94 19.21 -10.34
CA PHE A 17 38.42 18.41 -11.44
C PHE A 17 37.00 18.89 -11.75
N ASN A 18 36.90 20.07 -12.35
CA ASN A 18 35.68 20.54 -12.98
C ASN A 18 35.42 19.67 -14.20
N GLN A 19 34.62 18.62 -14.08
CA GLN A 19 34.00 18.00 -15.25
C GLN A 19 33.05 19.03 -15.85
N LEU A 20 33.56 19.76 -16.85
CA LEU A 20 32.90 20.82 -17.60
C LEU A 20 31.48 20.40 -18.00
N ALA A 21 30.55 21.34 -18.05
CA ALA A 21 29.16 21.10 -18.49
C ALA A 21 29.11 20.25 -19.78
N ASP A 22 30.07 20.48 -20.66
CA ASP A 22 30.40 19.76 -21.89
C ASP A 22 30.56 18.23 -21.75
N PHE A 23 31.15 17.76 -20.65
CA PHE A 23 31.30 16.33 -20.35
C PHE A 23 29.95 15.69 -20.00
N PHE A 24 29.19 16.34 -19.13
CA PHE A 24 27.86 15.87 -18.74
C PHE A 24 26.88 15.96 -19.90
N TYR A 25 26.97 17.01 -20.72
CA TYR A 25 26.21 17.14 -21.95
C TYR A 25 26.47 15.97 -22.92
N LYS A 26 27.74 15.64 -23.20
CA LYS A 26 28.09 14.48 -24.04
C LYS A 26 27.58 13.15 -23.48
N LYS A 27 27.58 12.99 -22.16
CA LYS A 27 26.98 11.81 -21.51
C LYS A 27 25.46 11.79 -21.65
N GLY A 28 24.80 12.93 -21.45
CA GLY A 28 23.37 13.12 -21.69
C GLY A 28 22.98 12.72 -23.10
N MET A 29 23.69 13.24 -24.11
CA MET A 29 23.45 12.89 -25.52
C MET A 29 23.65 11.40 -25.82
N ARG A 30 24.64 10.74 -25.20
CA ARG A 30 24.84 9.28 -25.36
C ARG A 30 23.70 8.49 -24.71
N ALA A 31 23.25 8.90 -23.52
CA ALA A 31 22.13 8.28 -22.84
C ALA A 31 20.83 8.45 -23.64
N TYR A 32 20.59 9.66 -24.16
CA TYR A 32 19.46 10.01 -25.01
C TYR A 32 19.42 9.17 -26.29
N LYS A 33 20.54 9.07 -27.02
CA LYS A 33 20.66 8.19 -28.21
C LYS A 33 20.44 6.71 -27.87
N GLY A 34 20.73 6.30 -26.63
CA GLY A 34 20.46 4.97 -26.12
C GLY A 34 19.02 4.77 -25.62
N GLN A 35 18.12 5.73 -25.84
CA GLN A 35 16.74 5.77 -25.33
C GLN A 35 16.63 5.65 -23.79
N LYS A 36 17.68 6.06 -23.08
CA LYS A 36 17.71 6.11 -21.60
C LYS A 36 17.37 7.52 -21.14
N LEU A 37 16.10 7.90 -21.29
CA LEU A 37 15.64 9.27 -21.05
C LEU A 37 15.96 9.78 -19.64
N GLN A 38 15.81 8.94 -18.61
CA GLN A 38 16.09 9.33 -17.22
C GLN A 38 17.59 9.55 -16.93
N ASP A 39 18.45 8.69 -17.47
CA ASP A 39 19.91 8.90 -17.42
C ASP A 39 20.30 10.19 -18.16
N ALA A 40 19.64 10.46 -19.30
CA ALA A 40 19.85 11.66 -20.08
C ALA A 40 19.44 12.91 -19.28
N ILE A 41 18.24 12.94 -18.68
CA ILE A 41 17.76 14.02 -17.80
C ILE A 41 18.75 14.27 -16.67
N LYS A 42 19.21 13.22 -15.98
CA LYS A 42 20.19 13.32 -14.90
C LYS A 42 21.48 13.99 -15.33
N TYR A 43 22.02 13.59 -16.48
CA TYR A 43 23.25 14.19 -17.00
C TYR A 43 23.03 15.62 -17.52
N PHE A 44 21.90 15.90 -18.17
CA PHE A 44 21.57 17.26 -18.61
C PHE A 44 21.32 18.22 -17.45
N ARG A 45 20.64 17.79 -16.37
CA ARG A 45 20.51 18.59 -15.13
C ARG A 45 21.88 18.92 -14.54
N ARG A 46 22.82 17.97 -14.52
CA ARG A 46 24.20 18.21 -14.08
C ARG A 46 24.96 19.17 -15.00
N ALA A 47 24.74 19.09 -16.31
CA ALA A 47 25.31 20.03 -17.26
C ALA A 47 24.77 21.46 -17.05
N ALA A 48 23.45 21.59 -16.90
CA ALA A 48 22.75 22.85 -16.69
C ALA A 48 23.05 23.54 -15.34
N GLN A 49 23.49 22.78 -14.32
CA GLN A 49 23.94 23.33 -13.04
C GLN A 49 25.26 24.11 -13.16
N SER A 50 26.15 23.67 -14.07
CA SER A 50 27.48 24.25 -14.24
C SER A 50 27.48 25.41 -15.23
N GLU A 51 26.72 25.30 -16.32
CA GLU A 51 26.58 26.33 -17.35
C GLU A 51 25.09 26.41 -17.77
N LYS A 52 24.45 27.55 -17.52
CA LYS A 52 23.05 27.79 -17.89
C LYS A 52 22.91 28.24 -19.35
N GLU A 53 23.62 27.56 -20.24
CA GLU A 53 23.57 27.85 -21.67
C GLU A 53 22.16 27.52 -22.19
N PRO A 54 21.51 28.43 -22.94
CA PRO A 54 20.13 28.24 -23.41
C PRO A 54 19.92 26.92 -24.16
N PHE A 55 20.92 26.50 -24.95
CA PHE A 55 20.88 25.25 -25.70
C PHE A 55 20.85 24.00 -24.81
N ILE A 56 21.62 23.96 -23.70
CA ILE A 56 21.64 22.80 -22.78
C ILE A 56 20.30 22.70 -22.05
N LEU A 57 19.74 23.83 -21.64
CA LEU A 57 18.42 23.89 -21.01
C LEU A 57 17.30 23.49 -21.98
N CYS A 58 17.40 23.90 -23.25
CA CYS A 58 16.46 23.50 -24.29
C CYS A 58 16.49 21.98 -24.48
N GLN A 59 17.68 21.38 -24.59
CA GLN A 59 17.83 19.93 -24.69
C GLN A 59 17.31 19.19 -23.46
N LEU A 60 17.56 19.71 -22.26
CA LEU A 60 16.99 19.16 -21.02
C LEU A 60 15.45 19.14 -21.07
N ALA A 61 14.84 20.26 -21.45
CA ALA A 61 13.39 20.39 -21.54
C ALA A 61 12.78 19.50 -22.64
N THR A 62 13.42 19.36 -23.80
CA THR A 62 13.00 18.40 -24.83
C THR A 62 12.99 16.97 -24.30
N VAL A 63 14.06 16.54 -23.61
CA VAL A 63 14.11 15.19 -23.04
C VAL A 63 13.10 15.00 -21.90
N LEU A 64 12.83 16.04 -21.10
CA LEU A 64 11.75 16.02 -20.10
C LEU A 64 10.38 15.83 -20.76
N SER A 65 10.12 16.51 -21.88
CA SER A 65 8.89 16.35 -22.67
C SER A 65 8.72 14.92 -23.17
N GLU A 66 9.77 14.35 -23.76
CA GLU A 66 9.75 12.95 -24.22
C GLU A 66 9.60 11.93 -23.09
N ALA A 67 10.07 12.28 -21.89
CA ALA A 67 9.90 11.45 -20.70
C ALA A 67 8.48 11.55 -20.09
N GLY A 68 7.63 12.46 -20.59
CA GLY A 68 6.30 12.74 -20.07
C GLY A 68 6.28 13.71 -18.87
N GLU A 69 7.41 14.32 -18.54
CA GLU A 69 7.57 15.30 -17.45
C GLU A 69 7.19 16.71 -17.94
N TYR A 70 5.98 16.85 -18.47
CA TYR A 70 5.50 18.03 -19.21
C TYR A 70 5.54 19.33 -18.38
N GLN A 71 5.25 19.25 -17.09
CA GLN A 71 5.25 20.41 -16.19
C GLN A 71 6.65 21.00 -16.01
N GLU A 72 7.64 20.18 -15.64
CA GLU A 72 9.02 20.64 -15.45
C GLU A 72 9.64 21.10 -16.78
N SER A 73 9.29 20.40 -17.87
CA SER A 73 9.65 20.79 -19.22
C SER A 73 9.16 22.22 -19.54
N ASN A 74 7.86 22.48 -19.37
CA ASN A 74 7.27 23.78 -19.65
C ASN A 74 7.84 24.88 -18.76
N GLN A 75 8.10 24.60 -17.47
CA GLN A 75 8.79 25.58 -16.62
C GLN A 75 10.16 25.97 -17.15
N THR A 76 10.90 25.02 -17.73
CA THR A 76 12.22 25.26 -18.31
C THR A 76 12.11 26.02 -19.62
N PHE A 77 11.22 25.61 -20.52
CA PHE A 77 11.00 26.28 -21.80
C PHE A 77 10.47 27.71 -21.62
N LEU A 78 9.51 27.94 -20.73
CA LEU A 78 8.95 29.27 -20.46
C LEU A 78 10.02 30.23 -19.93
N LYS A 79 10.93 29.76 -19.07
CA LYS A 79 12.08 30.56 -18.61
C LYS A 79 13.04 30.88 -19.77
N LEU A 80 13.25 29.94 -20.68
CA LEU A 80 14.12 30.11 -21.84
C LEU A 80 13.57 31.15 -22.81
N VAL A 81 12.31 31.02 -23.24
CA VAL A 81 11.72 31.94 -24.23
C VAL A 81 11.54 33.36 -23.69
N ARG A 82 11.38 33.53 -22.36
CA ARG A 82 11.38 34.86 -21.71
C ARG A 82 12.74 35.57 -21.82
N SER A 83 13.84 34.82 -21.87
CA SER A 83 15.20 35.36 -21.92
C SER A 83 15.85 35.29 -23.31
N ASN A 84 15.37 34.39 -24.17
CA ASN A 84 15.86 34.12 -25.52
C ASN A 84 14.64 33.96 -26.47
N PRO A 85 13.94 35.05 -26.83
CA PRO A 85 12.73 34.99 -27.64
C PRO A 85 12.94 34.42 -29.06
N GLU A 86 14.20 34.34 -29.51
CA GLU A 86 14.64 33.78 -30.78
C GLU A 86 14.67 32.25 -30.82
N LEU A 87 14.48 31.55 -29.69
CA LEU A 87 14.36 30.09 -29.66
C LEU A 87 12.96 29.66 -30.07
N GLU A 88 12.62 29.88 -31.35
CA GLU A 88 11.30 29.64 -31.91
C GLU A 88 10.79 28.20 -31.70
N GLN A 89 11.65 27.18 -31.81
CA GLN A 89 11.23 25.78 -31.64
C GLN A 89 10.71 25.47 -30.22
N CYS A 90 11.07 26.26 -29.21
CA CYS A 90 10.56 26.05 -27.85
C CYS A 90 9.05 26.25 -27.76
N TYR A 91 8.46 27.15 -28.55
CA TYR A 91 7.02 27.38 -28.56
C TYR A 91 6.24 26.14 -29.03
N TYR A 92 6.77 25.41 -30.02
CA TYR A 92 6.21 24.12 -30.47
C TYR A 92 6.20 23.06 -29.35
N PHE A 93 7.32 22.90 -28.63
CA PHE A 93 7.38 21.93 -27.53
C PHE A 93 6.47 22.32 -26.36
N ILE A 94 6.40 23.62 -26.03
CA ILE A 94 5.47 24.13 -25.03
C ILE A 94 4.03 23.78 -25.41
N ALA A 95 3.65 24.02 -26.67
CA ALA A 95 2.32 23.73 -27.18
C ALA A 95 1.95 22.25 -27.04
N ASN A 96 2.82 21.36 -27.49
CA ASN A 96 2.62 19.91 -27.37
C ASN A 96 2.46 19.47 -25.92
N ASN A 97 3.33 19.95 -25.03
CA ASN A 97 3.27 19.61 -23.62
C ASN A 97 1.95 20.07 -22.98
N TYR A 98 1.47 21.26 -23.32
CA TYR A 98 0.16 21.73 -22.86
C TYR A 98 -0.98 20.87 -23.40
N ALA A 99 -0.92 20.43 -24.66
CA ALA A 99 -1.91 19.54 -25.22
C ALA A 99 -1.94 18.18 -24.49
N TYR A 100 -0.77 17.59 -24.19
CA TYR A 100 -0.68 16.38 -23.37
C TYR A 100 -1.19 16.57 -21.94
N MET A 101 -1.15 17.81 -21.41
CA MET A 101 -1.71 18.16 -20.12
C MET A 101 -3.22 18.47 -20.17
N GLY A 102 -3.83 18.49 -21.37
CA GLY A 102 -5.24 18.88 -21.58
C GLY A 102 -5.49 20.38 -21.50
N LEU A 103 -4.44 21.21 -21.56
CA LEU A 103 -4.53 22.67 -21.53
C LEU A 103 -4.58 23.20 -22.96
N PHE A 104 -5.71 22.96 -23.64
CA PHE A 104 -5.84 23.20 -25.07
C PHE A 104 -5.73 24.67 -25.45
N GLN A 105 -6.18 25.61 -24.62
CA GLN A 105 -6.05 27.04 -24.95
C GLN A 105 -4.58 27.50 -24.93
N GLN A 106 -3.77 27.11 -23.92
CA GLN A 106 -2.32 27.38 -23.96
C GLN A 106 -1.64 26.66 -25.11
N ALA A 107 -2.01 25.41 -25.36
CA ALA A 107 -1.44 24.68 -26.47
C ALA A 107 -1.69 25.44 -27.80
N LYS A 108 -2.89 26.02 -27.98
CA LYS A 108 -3.26 26.80 -29.17
C LYS A 108 -2.47 28.11 -29.22
N LYS A 109 -2.46 28.87 -28.12
CA LYS A 109 -1.69 30.11 -27.98
C LYS A 109 -0.21 29.94 -28.34
N TYR A 110 0.42 28.87 -27.85
CA TYR A 110 1.84 28.61 -28.12
C TYR A 110 2.09 27.99 -29.51
N ALA A 111 1.13 27.24 -30.05
CA ALA A 111 1.14 26.77 -31.44
C ALA A 111 1.04 27.94 -32.42
N ASP A 112 0.07 28.85 -32.22
CA ASP A 112 -0.08 30.09 -32.99
C ASP A 112 1.19 30.93 -32.89
N ARG A 113 1.72 31.08 -31.67
CA ARG A 113 2.97 31.82 -31.46
C ARG A 113 4.14 31.21 -32.22
N TYR A 114 4.25 29.88 -32.26
CA TYR A 114 5.27 29.20 -33.07
C TYR A 114 5.07 29.54 -34.55
N LEU A 115 3.86 29.43 -35.09
CA LEU A 115 3.55 29.73 -36.49
C LEU A 115 3.84 31.20 -36.87
N GLU A 116 3.67 32.15 -35.94
CA GLU A 116 4.01 33.56 -36.16
C GLU A 116 5.52 33.81 -36.29
N VAL A 117 6.33 33.12 -35.47
CA VAL A 117 7.78 33.41 -35.34
C VAL A 117 8.67 32.41 -36.09
N ALA A 118 8.11 31.29 -36.55
CA ALA A 118 8.84 30.21 -37.20
C ALA A 118 9.53 30.68 -38.50
N LYS A 119 10.85 30.78 -38.46
CA LYS A 119 11.68 30.98 -39.65
C LYS A 119 11.97 29.65 -40.32
N GLU A 120 12.22 28.63 -39.50
CA GLU A 120 12.39 27.24 -39.92
C GLU A 120 11.06 26.51 -39.87
N LYS A 121 10.65 25.93 -41.00
CA LYS A 121 9.34 25.27 -41.15
C LYS A 121 9.32 23.81 -40.67
N GLU A 122 10.26 23.43 -39.80
CA GLU A 122 10.46 22.03 -39.39
C GLU A 122 9.22 21.42 -38.74
N PHE A 123 8.54 22.15 -37.84
CA PHE A 123 7.37 21.66 -37.11
C PHE A 123 6.06 22.32 -37.54
N VAL A 124 6.03 23.04 -38.67
CA VAL A 124 4.84 23.80 -39.09
C VAL A 124 3.68 22.87 -39.42
N GLU A 125 3.93 21.76 -40.11
CA GLU A 125 2.89 20.78 -40.44
C GLU A 125 2.34 20.10 -39.17
N ASP A 126 3.23 19.61 -38.29
CA ASP A 126 2.86 19.03 -36.99
C ASP A 126 2.07 20.01 -36.12
N THR A 127 2.42 21.30 -36.14
CA THR A 127 1.70 22.33 -35.37
C THR A 127 0.30 22.58 -35.92
N LEU A 128 0.12 22.53 -37.24
CA LEU A 128 -1.19 22.68 -37.86
C LEU A 128 -2.09 21.47 -37.56
N GLU A 129 -1.55 20.25 -37.59
CA GLU A 129 -2.27 19.05 -37.18
C GLU A 129 -2.67 19.10 -35.71
N LEU A 130 -1.76 19.56 -34.84
CA LEU A 130 -2.06 19.78 -33.42
C LEU A 130 -3.23 20.77 -33.24
N LEU A 131 -3.23 21.89 -33.96
CA LEU A 131 -4.33 22.87 -33.93
C LEU A 131 -5.65 22.29 -34.43
N GLU A 132 -5.64 21.46 -35.47
CA GLU A 132 -6.85 20.81 -36.00
C GLU A 132 -7.47 19.86 -34.96
N ILE A 133 -6.66 19.00 -34.34
CA ILE A 133 -7.09 18.09 -33.26
C ILE A 133 -7.70 18.90 -32.11
N MET A 134 -7.06 20.00 -31.75
CA MET A 134 -7.49 20.82 -30.63
C MET A 134 -8.74 21.63 -30.93
N GLU A 135 -8.98 22.04 -32.18
CA GLU A 135 -10.24 22.71 -32.56
C GLU A 135 -11.44 21.75 -32.51
N GLU A 136 -11.22 20.46 -32.78
CA GLU A 136 -12.24 19.43 -32.57
C GLU A 136 -12.53 19.19 -31.07
N GLU A 137 -11.51 19.16 -30.23
CA GLU A 137 -11.63 18.93 -28.78
C GLU A 137 -12.09 20.18 -28.00
N ALA A 138 -11.75 21.39 -28.46
CA ALA A 138 -12.07 22.67 -27.80
C ALA A 138 -13.46 23.23 -28.15
N MET A 139 -14.28 22.50 -28.91
CA MET A 139 -15.70 22.82 -29.19
C MET A 139 -16.54 22.83 -27.90
N GLY A 140 -16.40 23.88 -27.09
CA GLY A 140 -17.05 24.06 -25.80
C GLY A 140 -16.25 24.82 -24.74
N ALA A 141 -14.95 25.06 -24.95
CA ALA A 141 -14.07 25.74 -23.99
C ALA A 141 -14.00 27.25 -24.24
N GLU A 142 -14.32 28.07 -23.23
CA GLU A 142 -14.16 29.53 -23.29
C GLU A 142 -12.65 29.92 -23.38
N GLU A 143 -12.33 31.01 -24.10
CA GLU A 143 -10.99 31.60 -24.11
C GLU A 143 -10.70 32.21 -22.74
N ILE A 144 -9.68 31.72 -22.03
CA ILE A 144 -9.29 32.20 -20.70
C ILE A 144 -7.86 32.73 -20.75
N GLU A 145 -7.68 34.03 -20.47
CA GLU A 145 -6.41 34.76 -20.63
C GLU A 145 -5.33 34.42 -19.58
N ASP A 146 -5.69 33.81 -18.43
CA ASP A 146 -4.84 33.73 -17.21
C ASP A 146 -4.27 32.32 -16.89
N GLU A 147 -3.83 31.54 -17.88
CA GLU A 147 -3.31 30.17 -17.67
C GLU A 147 -1.88 30.09 -17.08
N ASP A 148 -1.11 31.19 -17.05
CA ASP A 148 0.15 31.25 -16.28
C ASP A 148 -0.13 31.16 -14.77
N ASP A 149 -1.29 31.66 -14.32
CA ASP A 149 -1.73 31.57 -12.92
C ASP A 149 -2.18 30.16 -12.56
N LEU A 150 -2.71 29.38 -13.51
CA LEU A 150 -3.09 27.98 -13.30
C LEU A 150 -1.91 27.11 -12.85
N ILE A 151 -0.74 27.28 -13.49
CA ILE A 151 0.47 26.53 -13.12
C ILE A 151 0.89 26.89 -11.70
N VAL A 152 0.92 28.18 -11.38
CA VAL A 152 1.29 28.66 -10.04
C VAL A 152 0.31 28.12 -9.00
N MET A 153 -0.99 28.26 -9.23
CA MET A 153 -2.04 27.77 -8.33
C MET A 153 -1.96 26.26 -8.12
N GLN A 154 -1.60 25.47 -9.14
CA GLN A 154 -1.38 24.02 -8.97
C GLN A 154 -0.18 23.71 -8.09
N GLU A 155 0.95 24.40 -8.29
CA GLU A 155 2.13 24.19 -7.46
C GLU A 155 1.86 24.59 -6.01
N GLU A 156 1.12 25.68 -5.80
CA GLU A 156 0.70 26.12 -4.48
C GLU A 156 -0.25 25.13 -3.82
N ALA A 157 -1.28 24.67 -4.53
CA ALA A 157 -2.20 23.65 -4.04
C ALA A 157 -1.46 22.36 -3.65
N ASN A 158 -0.54 21.87 -4.49
CA ASN A 158 0.27 20.69 -4.19
C ASN A 158 1.21 20.89 -2.99
N ARG A 159 1.74 22.10 -2.82
CA ARG A 159 2.52 22.47 -1.63
C ARG A 159 1.64 22.47 -0.37
N TYR A 160 0.45 23.05 -0.45
CA TYR A 160 -0.51 23.08 0.64
C TYR A 160 -0.93 21.67 1.08
N ILE A 161 -1.28 20.79 0.13
CA ILE A 161 -1.59 19.36 0.41
C ILE A 161 -0.41 18.68 1.13
N ARG A 162 0.83 18.81 0.61
CA ARG A 162 2.01 18.18 1.23
C ARG A 162 2.31 18.68 2.64
N ASN A 163 1.98 19.93 2.93
CA ASN A 163 2.17 20.55 4.24
C ASN A 163 0.99 20.33 5.20
N GLY A 164 -0.10 19.67 4.74
CA GLY A 164 -1.32 19.49 5.53
C GLY A 164 -2.17 20.76 5.70
N GLN A 165 -1.93 21.78 4.88
CA GLN A 165 -2.71 23.03 4.83
C GLN A 165 -3.93 22.82 3.93
N LEU A 166 -4.89 22.01 4.40
CA LEU A 166 -5.92 21.44 3.54
C LEU A 166 -7.00 22.46 3.16
N GLU A 167 -7.31 23.40 4.05
CA GLU A 167 -8.28 24.47 3.79
C GLU A 167 -7.79 25.40 2.67
N GLU A 168 -6.51 25.81 2.71
CA GLU A 168 -5.91 26.62 1.65
C GLU A 168 -5.81 25.84 0.33
N ALA A 169 -5.45 24.55 0.39
CA ALA A 169 -5.43 23.70 -0.81
C ALA A 169 -6.80 23.61 -1.48
N ILE A 170 -7.87 23.37 -0.69
CA ILE A 170 -9.24 23.29 -1.19
C ILE A 170 -9.64 24.62 -1.82
N ALA A 171 -9.40 25.76 -1.13
CA ALA A 171 -9.76 27.08 -1.65
C ALA A 171 -9.07 27.38 -3.00
N THR A 172 -7.77 27.10 -3.11
CA THR A 172 -7.04 27.28 -4.38
C THR A 172 -7.56 26.35 -5.47
N LEU A 173 -7.84 25.08 -5.14
CA LEU A 173 -8.31 24.10 -6.12
C LEU A 173 -9.77 24.32 -6.55
N GLU A 174 -10.62 24.89 -5.68
CA GLU A 174 -11.98 25.32 -6.05
C GLU A 174 -11.94 26.47 -7.07
N ILE A 175 -10.98 27.40 -6.96
CA ILE A 175 -10.74 28.43 -7.98
C ILE A 175 -10.29 27.76 -9.28
N VAL A 176 -9.25 26.91 -9.22
CA VAL A 176 -8.71 26.20 -10.39
C VAL A 176 -9.79 25.39 -11.12
N THR A 177 -10.61 24.64 -10.40
CA THR A 177 -11.62 23.76 -11.01
C THR A 177 -12.83 24.53 -11.54
N LYS A 178 -13.08 25.73 -11.02
CA LYS A 178 -14.12 26.62 -11.53
C LYS A 178 -13.67 27.34 -12.79
N ASP A 179 -12.45 27.86 -12.78
CA ASP A 179 -11.88 28.63 -13.90
C ASP A 179 -11.43 27.68 -15.02
N TYR A 180 -11.07 26.43 -14.70
CA TYR A 180 -10.66 25.41 -15.67
C TYR A 180 -11.48 24.11 -15.49
N PRO A 181 -12.75 24.08 -15.93
CA PRO A 181 -13.65 22.96 -15.67
C PRO A 181 -13.19 21.61 -16.22
N GLU A 182 -12.44 21.59 -17.33
CA GLU A 182 -11.95 20.37 -17.98
C GLU A 182 -10.56 19.94 -17.48
N PHE A 183 -9.96 20.69 -16.55
CA PHE A 183 -8.66 20.38 -16.00
C PHE A 183 -8.74 19.26 -14.93
N TRP A 184 -8.79 18.01 -15.38
CA TRP A 184 -9.02 16.83 -14.55
C TRP A 184 -7.99 16.62 -13.42
N SER A 185 -6.75 17.07 -13.60
CA SER A 185 -5.73 16.99 -12.55
C SER A 185 -6.08 17.90 -11.36
N GLY A 186 -6.68 19.07 -11.61
CA GLY A 186 -7.20 19.97 -10.57
C GLY A 186 -8.31 19.31 -9.76
N HIS A 187 -9.29 18.71 -10.44
CA HIS A 187 -10.37 17.96 -9.78
C HIS A 187 -9.87 16.76 -8.97
N ASN A 188 -8.88 16.04 -9.49
CA ASN A 188 -8.24 14.93 -8.78
C ASN A 188 -7.55 15.39 -7.49
N ASN A 189 -6.80 16.50 -7.55
CA ASN A 189 -6.14 17.07 -6.38
C ASN A 189 -7.16 17.64 -5.38
N LEU A 190 -8.28 18.20 -5.86
CA LEU A 190 -9.37 18.67 -5.01
C LEU A 190 -10.02 17.50 -4.25
N ALA A 191 -10.24 16.37 -4.93
CA ALA A 191 -10.74 15.16 -4.30
C ALA A 191 -9.79 14.64 -3.21
N ILE A 192 -8.47 14.63 -3.47
CA ILE A 192 -7.45 14.27 -2.47
C ILE A 192 -7.51 15.22 -1.26
N ALA A 193 -7.57 16.53 -1.49
CA ALA A 193 -7.60 17.53 -0.42
C ALA A 193 -8.87 17.39 0.45
N HIS A 194 -10.04 17.20 -0.17
CA HIS A 194 -11.27 16.91 0.56
C HIS A 194 -11.18 15.62 1.37
N PHE A 195 -10.63 14.55 0.79
CA PHE A 195 -10.48 13.28 1.48
C PHE A 195 -9.57 13.41 2.72
N GLN A 196 -8.41 14.05 2.58
CA GLN A 196 -7.49 14.28 3.71
C GLN A 196 -8.09 15.18 4.79
N SER A 197 -9.01 16.08 4.41
CA SER A 197 -9.75 16.96 5.31
C SER A 197 -10.92 16.24 6.01
N GLY A 198 -11.14 14.95 5.72
CA GLY A 198 -12.21 14.13 6.28
C GLY A 198 -13.55 14.25 5.54
N ASN A 199 -13.61 15.03 4.46
CA ASN A 199 -14.80 15.22 3.64
C ASN A 199 -14.94 14.10 2.59
N VAL A 200 -15.08 12.85 3.05
CA VAL A 200 -15.09 11.66 2.19
C VAL A 200 -16.20 11.72 1.12
N ASP A 201 -17.42 12.12 1.49
CA ASP A 201 -18.55 12.19 0.55
C ASP A 201 -18.28 13.13 -0.64
N LYS A 202 -17.62 14.27 -0.37
CA LYS A 202 -17.24 15.22 -1.42
C LYS A 202 -16.16 14.64 -2.32
N ALA A 203 -15.16 13.98 -1.73
CA ALA A 203 -14.08 13.35 -2.48
C ALA A 203 -14.60 12.27 -3.45
N LEU A 204 -15.51 11.40 -2.98
CA LEU A 204 -16.11 10.36 -3.81
C LEU A 204 -16.98 10.93 -4.94
N LYS A 205 -17.78 11.97 -4.67
CA LYS A 205 -18.58 12.66 -5.70
C LYS A 205 -17.71 13.32 -6.76
N LEU A 206 -16.58 13.91 -6.38
CA LEU A 206 -15.63 14.48 -7.34
C LEU A 206 -15.04 13.38 -8.22
N THR A 207 -14.61 12.26 -7.65
CA THR A 207 -14.09 11.15 -8.46
C THR A 207 -15.18 10.53 -9.35
N GLU A 208 -16.43 10.42 -8.89
CA GLU A 208 -17.56 9.96 -9.70
C GLU A 208 -17.79 10.88 -10.90
N MET A 209 -17.83 12.20 -10.68
CA MET A 209 -17.95 13.19 -11.75
C MET A 209 -16.81 13.09 -12.78
N ILE A 210 -15.56 12.95 -12.32
CA ILE A 210 -14.41 12.76 -13.23
C ILE A 210 -14.59 11.49 -14.05
N LEU A 211 -15.03 10.39 -13.44
CA LEU A 211 -15.16 9.10 -14.11
C LEU A 211 -16.38 9.03 -15.03
N GLU A 212 -17.42 9.82 -14.81
CA GLU A 212 -18.55 9.97 -15.75
C GLU A 212 -18.09 10.63 -17.07
N LYS A 213 -17.19 11.62 -16.98
CA LYS A 213 -16.70 12.39 -18.14
C LYS A 213 -15.45 11.77 -18.77
N ASN A 214 -14.61 11.15 -17.96
CA ASN A 214 -13.37 10.51 -18.35
C ASN A 214 -13.22 9.15 -17.63
N PRO A 215 -13.91 8.10 -18.12
CA PRO A 215 -13.91 6.77 -17.49
C PRO A 215 -12.52 6.11 -17.38
N GLY A 216 -11.58 6.53 -18.22
CA GLY A 216 -10.20 6.03 -18.25
C GLY A 216 -9.23 6.78 -17.34
N ASN A 217 -9.69 7.76 -16.57
CA ASN A 217 -8.81 8.59 -15.73
C ASN A 217 -8.19 7.76 -14.59
N ILE A 218 -6.94 7.33 -14.79
CA ILE A 218 -6.24 6.44 -13.86
C ILE A 218 -6.02 7.08 -12.48
N HIS A 219 -5.83 8.40 -12.40
CA HIS A 219 -5.71 9.11 -11.13
C HIS A 219 -7.01 9.02 -10.34
N ALA A 220 -8.15 9.26 -10.98
CA ALA A 220 -9.46 9.19 -10.34
C ALA A 220 -9.81 7.76 -9.91
N LEU A 221 -9.53 6.75 -10.75
CA LEU A 221 -9.69 5.34 -10.39
C LEU A 221 -8.83 4.95 -9.17
N CYS A 222 -7.55 5.35 -9.17
CA CYS A 222 -6.65 5.07 -8.05
C CYS A 222 -7.06 5.81 -6.78
N ASN A 223 -7.46 7.08 -6.89
CA ASN A 223 -7.95 7.86 -5.75
C ASN A 223 -9.22 7.25 -5.16
N THR A 224 -10.18 6.89 -6.01
CA THR A 224 -11.42 6.19 -5.60
C THR A 224 -11.09 4.91 -4.83
N LEU A 225 -10.16 4.10 -5.34
CA LEU A 225 -9.75 2.85 -4.69
C LEU A 225 -9.15 3.11 -3.29
N ILE A 226 -8.29 4.13 -3.16
CA ILE A 226 -7.74 4.52 -1.85
C ILE A 226 -8.84 5.00 -0.90
N PHE A 227 -9.75 5.85 -1.38
CA PHE A 227 -10.83 6.39 -0.54
C PHE A 227 -11.72 5.27 -0.01
N LEU A 228 -12.15 4.35 -0.90
CA LEU A 228 -12.95 3.17 -0.54
C LEU A 228 -12.21 2.26 0.45
N TYR A 229 -10.90 2.06 0.26
CA TYR A 229 -10.07 1.28 1.17
C TYR A 229 -10.02 1.89 2.57
N SER A 230 -9.80 3.20 2.65
CA SER A 230 -9.72 3.90 3.93
C SER A 230 -11.02 3.93 4.72
N ILE A 231 -12.18 3.86 4.06
CA ILE A 231 -13.49 3.76 4.74
C ILE A 231 -13.97 2.33 4.97
N GLY A 232 -13.20 1.31 4.55
CA GLY A 232 -13.53 -0.09 4.78
C GLY A 232 -14.58 -0.70 3.83
N GLU A 233 -14.79 -0.10 2.66
CA GLU A 233 -15.74 -0.60 1.65
C GLU A 233 -15.17 -1.79 0.85
N HIS A 234 -14.91 -2.90 1.55
CA HIS A 234 -14.14 -4.05 1.05
C HIS A 234 -14.63 -4.62 -0.29
N LYS A 235 -15.96 -4.72 -0.49
CA LYS A 235 -16.52 -5.25 -1.75
C LYS A 235 -16.19 -4.38 -2.96
N GLN A 236 -16.27 -3.07 -2.79
CA GLN A 236 -15.99 -2.12 -3.87
C GLN A 236 -14.49 -2.03 -4.14
N VAL A 237 -13.68 -2.12 -3.08
CA VAL A 237 -12.21 -2.22 -3.18
C VAL A 237 -11.81 -3.45 -3.99
N GLU A 238 -12.34 -4.63 -3.69
CA GLU A 238 -12.03 -5.86 -4.43
C GLU A 238 -12.42 -5.75 -5.91
N ALA A 239 -13.62 -5.24 -6.20
CA ALA A 239 -14.11 -5.08 -7.56
C ALA A 239 -13.22 -4.11 -8.38
N LEU A 240 -12.92 -2.94 -7.83
CA LEU A 240 -12.12 -1.92 -8.52
C LEU A 240 -10.63 -2.31 -8.61
N ALA A 241 -10.06 -2.92 -7.56
CA ALA A 241 -8.71 -3.48 -7.61
C ALA A 241 -8.59 -4.55 -8.71
N GLY A 242 -9.58 -5.44 -8.84
CA GLY A 242 -9.65 -6.46 -9.89
C GLY A 242 -9.63 -5.88 -11.31
N GLN A 243 -10.25 -4.72 -11.52
CA GLN A 243 -10.17 -4.01 -12.79
C GLN A 243 -8.78 -3.38 -12.99
N LEU A 244 -8.27 -2.68 -11.97
CA LEU A 244 -7.01 -1.94 -12.04
C LEU A 244 -5.78 -2.83 -12.22
N VAL A 245 -5.77 -4.07 -11.70
CA VAL A 245 -4.66 -5.01 -11.95
C VAL A 245 -4.54 -5.43 -13.42
N SER A 246 -5.61 -5.26 -14.20
CA SER A 246 -5.65 -5.56 -15.64
C SER A 246 -5.28 -4.36 -16.50
N VAL A 247 -5.10 -3.17 -15.91
CA VAL A 247 -4.71 -1.95 -16.62
C VAL A 247 -3.20 -1.96 -16.80
N TYR A 248 -2.73 -1.67 -18.03
CA TYR A 248 -1.31 -1.56 -18.36
C TYR A 248 -0.97 -0.11 -18.77
N PRO A 249 -0.54 0.75 -17.84
CA PRO A 249 -0.27 2.14 -18.18
C PRO A 249 0.96 2.31 -19.07
N ILE A 250 0.87 3.23 -20.03
CA ILE A 250 1.96 3.58 -20.94
C ILE A 250 2.98 4.49 -20.23
N SER A 251 2.50 5.50 -19.49
CA SER A 251 3.32 6.46 -18.76
C SER A 251 3.97 5.85 -17.51
N PHE A 252 5.19 6.30 -17.20
CA PHE A 252 5.90 5.97 -15.95
C PHE A 252 5.16 6.47 -14.71
N GLU A 253 4.58 7.68 -14.80
CA GLU A 253 3.84 8.30 -13.71
C GLU A 253 2.60 7.47 -13.36
N HIS A 254 1.80 7.10 -14.37
CA HIS A 254 0.63 6.24 -14.15
C HIS A 254 1.01 4.85 -13.57
N ARG A 255 2.15 4.27 -13.99
CA ARG A 255 2.66 3.01 -13.41
C ARG A 255 3.05 3.20 -11.94
N LEU A 256 3.66 4.34 -11.60
CA LEU A 256 4.01 4.67 -10.22
C LEU A 256 2.74 4.85 -9.38
N LYS A 257 1.76 5.61 -9.86
CA LYS A 257 0.47 5.82 -9.19
C LYS A 257 -0.28 4.50 -8.98
N LEU A 258 -0.35 3.65 -10.00
CA LEU A 258 -0.98 2.33 -9.90
C LEU A 258 -0.22 1.41 -8.93
N GLY A 259 1.11 1.34 -9.04
CA GLY A 259 1.95 0.51 -8.18
C GLY A 259 1.85 0.89 -6.70
N THR A 260 1.91 2.18 -6.39
CA THR A 260 1.77 2.71 -5.01
C THR A 260 0.36 2.50 -4.45
N THR A 261 -0.67 2.68 -5.28
CA THR A 261 -2.06 2.40 -4.91
C THR A 261 -2.23 0.93 -4.54
N LEU A 262 -1.77 0.01 -5.41
CA LEU A 262 -1.85 -1.43 -5.16
C LEU A 262 -1.03 -1.85 -3.93
N ALA A 263 0.14 -1.24 -3.69
CA ALA A 263 0.93 -1.49 -2.48
C ALA A 263 0.19 -1.07 -1.21
N THR A 264 -0.50 0.08 -1.25
CA THR A 264 -1.23 0.63 -0.11
C THR A 264 -2.39 -0.28 0.31
N ILE A 265 -3.08 -0.89 -0.66
CA ILE A 265 -4.20 -1.81 -0.40
C ILE A 265 -3.78 -3.27 -0.21
N GLY A 266 -2.47 -3.55 -0.17
CA GLY A 266 -1.92 -4.89 0.11
C GLY A 266 -1.74 -5.82 -1.11
N TYR A 267 -1.94 -5.33 -2.33
CA TYR A 267 -1.75 -6.09 -3.57
C TYR A 267 -0.26 -6.11 -3.98
N PHE A 268 0.59 -6.58 -3.07
CA PHE A 268 2.05 -6.47 -3.16
C PHE A 268 2.67 -7.14 -4.38
N GLU A 269 2.11 -8.26 -4.86
CA GLU A 269 2.60 -8.93 -6.07
C GLU A 269 2.51 -8.04 -7.31
N HIS A 270 1.40 -7.32 -7.47
CA HIS A 270 1.17 -6.44 -8.61
C HIS A 270 1.99 -5.16 -8.48
N ALA A 271 2.03 -4.56 -7.29
CA ALA A 271 2.87 -3.42 -6.99
C ALA A 271 4.36 -3.72 -7.27
N TYR A 272 4.85 -4.87 -6.80
CA TYR A 272 6.22 -5.33 -7.01
C TYR A 272 6.57 -5.44 -8.50
N LYS A 273 5.67 -5.99 -9.34
CA LYS A 273 5.85 -6.06 -10.80
C LYS A 273 6.04 -4.66 -11.40
N TRP A 274 5.21 -3.70 -11.01
CA TRP A 274 5.32 -2.32 -11.49
C TRP A 274 6.62 -1.65 -11.06
N PHE A 275 6.97 -1.71 -9.78
CA PHE A 275 8.20 -1.10 -9.28
C PHE A 275 9.46 -1.72 -9.90
N LYS A 276 9.47 -3.04 -10.10
CA LYS A 276 10.57 -3.74 -10.78
C LYS A 276 10.69 -3.33 -12.25
N LEU A 277 9.56 -3.16 -12.96
CA LEU A 277 9.55 -2.67 -14.33
C LEU A 277 10.08 -1.23 -14.42
N LEU A 278 9.57 -0.33 -13.58
CA LEU A 278 10.02 1.05 -13.46
C LEU A 278 11.54 1.12 -13.23
N LYS A 279 12.05 0.37 -12.26
CA LYS A 279 13.48 0.35 -11.94
C LYS A 279 14.33 -0.20 -13.09
N ARG A 280 13.86 -1.25 -13.78
CA ARG A 280 14.54 -1.83 -14.95
C ARG A 280 14.65 -0.84 -16.11
N GLN A 281 13.65 0.02 -16.26
CA GLN A 281 13.61 1.07 -17.29
C GLN A 281 14.38 2.35 -16.90
N GLY A 282 15.08 2.33 -15.76
CA GLY A 282 15.95 3.43 -15.35
C GLY A 282 15.25 4.52 -14.52
N TYR A 283 14.02 4.29 -14.06
CA TYR A 283 13.36 5.22 -13.15
C TYR A 283 14.13 5.31 -11.82
N GLU A 284 14.58 6.52 -11.48
CA GLU A 284 15.12 6.86 -10.16
C GLU A 284 14.04 7.61 -9.38
N GLY A 285 13.30 6.87 -8.55
CA GLY A 285 12.22 7.44 -7.74
C GLY A 285 12.70 8.14 -6.47
N ASP A 286 11.75 8.71 -5.76
CA ASP A 286 11.95 9.31 -4.45
C ASP A 286 11.98 8.25 -3.33
N VAL A 287 12.03 8.72 -2.09
CA VAL A 287 12.01 7.89 -0.87
C VAL A 287 10.77 7.01 -0.83
N SER A 288 9.61 7.57 -1.21
CA SER A 288 8.32 6.89 -1.20
C SER A 288 8.31 5.70 -2.15
N PHE A 289 8.86 5.89 -3.36
CA PHE A 289 9.04 4.81 -4.33
C PHE A 289 9.91 3.68 -3.77
N TYR A 290 11.10 4.00 -3.24
CA TYR A 290 11.99 2.97 -2.69
C TYR A 290 11.42 2.29 -1.45
N TYR A 291 10.68 3.01 -0.61
CA TYR A 291 9.96 2.46 0.53
C TYR A 291 8.93 1.42 0.07
N TRP A 292 8.02 1.79 -0.83
CA TRP A 292 6.97 0.89 -1.30
C TRP A 292 7.53 -0.28 -2.10
N PHE A 293 8.62 -0.09 -2.83
CA PHE A 293 9.29 -1.17 -3.52
C PHE A 293 9.95 -2.14 -2.53
N ALA A 294 10.69 -1.64 -1.55
CA ALA A 294 11.30 -2.47 -0.51
C ALA A 294 10.25 -3.28 0.25
N TYR A 295 9.17 -2.63 0.67
CA TYR A 295 8.09 -3.27 1.41
C TYR A 295 7.36 -4.31 0.55
N SER A 296 6.99 -3.97 -0.69
CA SER A 296 6.34 -4.93 -1.60
C SER A 296 7.26 -6.13 -1.90
N ALA A 297 8.57 -5.90 -2.08
CA ALA A 297 9.56 -6.96 -2.28
C ALA A 297 9.65 -7.90 -1.06
N TYR A 298 9.63 -7.34 0.15
CA TYR A 298 9.61 -8.14 1.38
C TYR A 298 8.34 -8.99 1.46
N MET A 299 7.16 -8.40 1.19
CA MET A 299 5.87 -9.11 1.25
C MET A 299 5.77 -10.27 0.23
N VAL A 300 6.44 -10.16 -0.92
CA VAL A 300 6.55 -11.26 -1.90
C VAL A 300 7.74 -12.20 -1.66
N LYS A 301 8.41 -12.08 -0.51
CA LYS A 301 9.55 -12.89 -0.06
C LYS A 301 10.83 -12.73 -0.89
N ASP A 302 10.98 -11.61 -1.62
CA ASP A 302 12.23 -11.23 -2.28
C ASP A 302 13.08 -10.35 -1.33
N GLN A 303 13.62 -11.00 -0.30
CA GLN A 303 14.33 -10.30 0.78
C GLN A 303 15.60 -9.59 0.32
N GLN A 304 16.32 -10.17 -0.64
CA GLN A 304 17.52 -9.54 -1.20
C GLN A 304 17.18 -8.21 -1.88
N LEU A 305 16.10 -8.17 -2.67
CA LEU A 305 15.69 -6.94 -3.32
C LEU A 305 15.08 -5.96 -2.32
N ALA A 306 14.34 -6.44 -1.31
CA ALA A 306 13.80 -5.61 -0.24
C ALA A 306 14.91 -4.84 0.48
N GLU A 307 15.93 -5.54 0.97
CA GLU A 307 17.09 -4.94 1.64
C GLU A 307 17.84 -3.97 0.72
N LYS A 308 18.03 -4.34 -0.55
CA LYS A 308 18.68 -3.47 -1.54
C LYS A 308 17.90 -2.19 -1.80
N MET A 309 16.57 -2.26 -1.93
CA MET A 309 15.74 -1.07 -2.13
C MET A 309 15.68 -0.21 -0.86
N TRP A 310 15.70 -0.83 0.32
CA TRP A 310 15.78 -0.12 1.58
C TRP A 310 17.10 0.62 1.77
N GLN A 311 18.21 0.10 1.25
CA GLN A 311 19.48 0.84 1.23
C GLN A 311 19.34 2.20 0.53
N TYR A 312 18.59 2.28 -0.57
CA TYR A 312 18.31 3.58 -1.22
C TYR A 312 17.48 4.52 -0.31
N VAL A 313 16.52 3.98 0.45
CA VAL A 313 15.77 4.78 1.45
C VAL A 313 16.72 5.36 2.49
N VAL A 314 17.65 4.57 3.00
CA VAL A 314 18.64 4.99 4.01
C VAL A 314 19.69 5.95 3.42
N GLU A 315 20.07 5.78 2.16
CA GLU A 315 20.98 6.71 1.47
C GLU A 315 20.36 8.10 1.31
N LEU A 316 19.06 8.16 0.98
CA LEU A 316 18.32 9.43 0.89
C LEU A 316 18.02 10.02 2.27
N HIS A 317 17.70 9.15 3.25
CA HIS A 317 17.34 9.53 4.62
C HIS A 317 18.02 8.62 5.66
N PRO A 318 19.23 8.97 6.14
CA PRO A 318 19.98 8.14 7.08
C PRO A 318 19.26 7.84 8.41
N ASP A 319 18.29 8.67 8.82
CA ASP A 319 17.48 8.50 10.03
C ASP A 319 16.46 7.34 9.94
N LYS A 320 16.29 6.75 8.75
CA LYS A 320 15.44 5.57 8.49
C LYS A 320 16.16 4.24 8.73
N LYS A 321 17.47 4.25 8.97
CA LYS A 321 18.24 3.03 9.27
C LYS A 321 17.68 2.31 10.51
N GLY A 322 17.43 1.01 10.43
CA GLY A 322 16.87 0.23 11.53
C GLY A 322 15.36 0.40 11.71
N LYS A 323 14.69 1.17 10.84
CA LYS A 323 13.24 1.37 10.81
C LYS A 323 12.61 0.66 9.61
N GLU A 324 13.19 -0.47 9.22
CA GLU A 324 12.64 -1.31 8.16
C GLU A 324 11.17 -1.66 8.50
N PRO A 325 10.23 -1.55 7.54
CA PRO A 325 8.81 -1.76 7.81
C PRO A 325 8.50 -3.20 8.25
N TRP A 326 9.36 -4.15 7.89
CA TRP A 326 9.23 -5.54 8.31
C TRP A 326 9.80 -5.85 9.69
N ASN A 327 10.50 -4.94 10.37
CA ASN A 327 10.97 -5.22 11.72
C ASN A 327 9.80 -5.43 12.69
N ALA A 328 8.71 -4.68 12.53
CA ALA A 328 7.49 -4.87 13.32
C ALA A 328 6.80 -6.21 13.02
N LEU A 329 6.82 -6.64 11.76
CA LEU A 329 6.28 -7.95 11.34
C LEU A 329 7.12 -9.09 11.94
N ASN A 330 8.44 -8.99 11.81
CA ASN A 330 9.38 -9.96 12.39
C ASN A 330 9.22 -10.07 13.92
N LEU A 331 9.03 -8.95 14.63
CA LEU A 331 8.80 -8.96 16.09
C LEU A 331 7.50 -9.67 16.47
N ALA A 332 6.43 -9.47 15.69
CA ALA A 332 5.17 -10.19 15.90
C ALA A 332 5.33 -11.69 15.65
N ASP A 333 6.04 -12.08 14.58
CA ASP A 333 6.33 -13.47 14.26
C ASP A 333 7.24 -14.12 15.32
N GLU A 334 8.28 -13.42 15.79
CA GLU A 334 9.15 -13.89 16.88
C GLU A 334 8.37 -14.12 18.19
N GLY A 335 7.44 -13.22 18.53
CA GLY A 335 6.56 -13.38 19.68
C GLY A 335 5.65 -14.60 19.57
N GLN A 336 5.05 -14.83 18.40
CA GLN A 336 4.22 -16.01 18.17
C GLN A 336 5.03 -17.31 18.17
N ASN A 337 6.25 -17.31 17.61
CA ASN A 337 7.13 -18.46 17.63
C ASN A 337 7.61 -18.82 19.04
N MET A 338 7.89 -17.82 19.88
CA MET A 338 8.20 -18.03 21.29
C MET A 338 7.03 -18.68 22.03
N LEU A 339 5.82 -18.12 21.86
CA LEU A 339 4.60 -18.67 22.47
C LEU A 339 4.29 -20.09 21.95
N PHE A 340 4.54 -20.37 20.67
CA PHE A 340 4.39 -21.71 20.11
C PHE A 340 5.29 -22.72 20.81
N GLU A 341 6.57 -22.40 21.03
CA GLU A 341 7.50 -23.27 21.74
C GLU A 341 7.16 -23.43 23.23
N GLU A 342 6.63 -22.39 23.88
CA GLU A 342 6.11 -22.48 25.25
C GLU A 342 4.92 -23.43 25.35
N LEU A 343 3.92 -23.28 24.47
CA LEU A 343 2.78 -24.19 24.38
C LEU A 343 3.22 -25.61 24.05
N ARG A 344 4.23 -25.78 23.20
CA ARG A 344 4.78 -27.10 22.82
C ARG A 344 5.40 -27.79 24.02
N LYS A 345 6.15 -27.05 24.82
CA LYS A 345 6.73 -27.54 26.07
C LYS A 345 5.63 -27.88 27.08
N SER A 346 4.62 -27.01 27.21
CA SER A 346 3.46 -27.25 28.07
C SER A 346 2.77 -28.57 27.69
N PHE A 347 2.41 -28.75 26.41
CA PHE A 347 1.82 -29.98 25.89
C PHE A 347 2.62 -31.25 26.24
N GLN A 348 3.94 -31.20 26.10
CA GLN A 348 4.82 -32.34 26.38
C GLN A 348 4.96 -32.66 27.88
N GLN A 349 4.80 -31.66 28.74
CA GLN A 349 4.98 -31.77 30.19
C GLN A 349 3.66 -31.96 30.94
N SER A 350 2.53 -31.64 30.32
CA SER A 350 1.19 -31.77 30.90
C SER A 350 0.88 -33.20 31.35
N ALA A 351 0.35 -33.30 32.56
CA ALA A 351 -0.06 -34.57 33.17
C ALA A 351 -1.50 -34.96 32.82
N THR A 352 -2.31 -34.01 32.33
CA THR A 352 -3.74 -34.19 32.06
C THR A 352 -4.05 -34.03 30.55
N LEU A 353 -5.17 -34.60 30.12
CA LEU A 353 -5.57 -34.55 28.71
C LEU A 353 -6.16 -33.19 28.34
N GLU A 354 -6.87 -32.56 29.26
CA GLU A 354 -7.47 -31.24 29.11
C GLU A 354 -6.42 -30.15 28.85
N GLU A 355 -5.28 -30.17 29.56
CA GLU A 355 -4.17 -29.25 29.32
C GLU A 355 -3.52 -29.49 27.94
N GLN A 356 -3.37 -30.75 27.53
CA GLN A 356 -2.86 -31.09 26.21
C GLN A 356 -3.79 -30.57 25.11
N MET A 357 -5.11 -30.72 25.28
CA MET A 357 -6.08 -30.22 24.31
C MET A 357 -6.14 -28.69 24.27
N LEU A 358 -6.03 -28.04 25.43
CA LEU A 358 -5.92 -26.59 25.54
C LEU A 358 -4.68 -26.08 24.78
N ALA A 359 -3.52 -26.69 25.00
CA ALA A 359 -2.29 -26.31 24.32
C ALA A 359 -2.43 -26.44 22.79
N LEU A 360 -3.06 -27.53 22.29
CA LEU A 360 -3.32 -27.68 20.85
C LEU A 360 -4.25 -26.61 20.29
N TYR A 361 -5.28 -26.24 21.04
CA TYR A 361 -6.19 -25.17 20.66
C TYR A 361 -5.48 -23.82 20.59
N LEU A 362 -4.73 -23.46 21.64
CA LEU A 362 -3.98 -22.20 21.65
C LEU A 362 -2.92 -22.14 20.56
N MET A 363 -2.25 -23.25 20.24
CA MET A 363 -1.35 -23.32 19.08
C MET A 363 -2.08 -23.09 17.76
N ASN A 364 -3.31 -23.58 17.62
CA ASN A 364 -4.12 -23.39 16.42
C ASN A 364 -4.38 -21.89 16.16
N GLU A 365 -4.52 -21.09 17.21
CA GLU A 365 -4.75 -19.64 17.11
C GLU A 365 -3.49 -18.85 16.70
N LEU A 366 -2.30 -19.43 16.78
CA LEU A 366 -1.05 -18.80 16.33
C LEU A 366 -0.95 -18.79 14.80
N SER A 367 -0.30 -17.78 14.20
CA SER A 367 -0.06 -17.76 12.75
C SER A 367 1.21 -18.51 12.34
N THR A 368 1.95 -19.04 13.31
CA THR A 368 3.19 -19.81 13.14
C THR A 368 2.98 -21.07 12.27
N PRO A 369 3.68 -21.21 11.11
CA PRO A 369 3.49 -22.35 10.20
C PRO A 369 3.95 -23.70 10.79
N GLU A 370 4.88 -23.70 11.74
CA GLU A 370 5.43 -24.87 12.41
C GLU A 370 4.35 -25.70 13.14
N LYS A 371 3.23 -25.07 13.54
CA LYS A 371 2.09 -25.73 14.19
C LYS A 371 1.54 -26.89 13.37
N VAL A 372 1.53 -26.77 12.03
CA VAL A 372 0.98 -27.80 11.13
C VAL A 372 1.83 -29.08 11.19
N GLY A 373 3.16 -28.94 11.21
CA GLY A 373 4.08 -30.06 11.36
C GLY A 373 3.92 -30.74 12.72
N PHE A 374 3.80 -29.94 13.79
CA PHE A 374 3.58 -30.46 15.14
C PHE A 374 2.27 -31.24 15.28
N PHE A 375 1.17 -30.72 14.72
CA PHE A 375 -0.10 -31.46 14.70
C PHE A 375 0.03 -32.78 13.95
N PHE A 376 0.73 -32.79 12.81
CA PHE A 376 1.01 -34.02 12.06
C PHE A 376 1.80 -35.04 12.88
N ASP A 377 2.86 -34.62 13.57
CA ASP A 377 3.70 -35.50 14.39
C ASP A 377 2.88 -36.19 15.49
N ILE A 378 1.94 -35.48 16.12
CA ILE A 378 1.02 -36.06 17.13
C ILE A 378 0.11 -37.12 16.50
N THR A 379 -0.33 -36.93 15.24
CA THR A 379 -1.12 -37.96 14.54
C THR A 379 -0.33 -39.25 14.27
N GLN A 380 1.00 -39.15 14.17
CA GLN A 380 1.89 -40.28 13.87
C GLN A 380 2.47 -40.94 15.13
N ALA A 381 2.21 -40.39 16.31
CA ALA A 381 2.77 -40.88 17.57
C ALA A 381 2.28 -42.30 17.89
N LYS A 382 3.21 -43.27 17.98
CA LYS A 382 2.90 -44.69 18.22
C LYS A 382 2.14 -44.98 19.53
N ASN A 383 2.33 -44.13 20.54
CA ASN A 383 1.67 -44.23 21.85
C ASN A 383 0.76 -43.00 22.13
N GLY A 384 0.22 -42.37 21.08
CA GLY A 384 -0.64 -41.20 21.21
C GLY A 384 -1.95 -41.53 21.95
N VAL A 385 -2.44 -40.59 22.76
CA VAL A 385 -3.76 -40.70 23.38
C VAL A 385 -4.82 -40.47 22.30
N PRO A 386 -5.76 -41.41 22.06
CA PRO A 386 -6.65 -41.35 20.90
C PRO A 386 -7.41 -40.04 20.73
N ILE A 387 -7.99 -39.49 21.80
CA ILE A 387 -8.78 -38.24 21.73
C ILE A 387 -7.91 -37.02 21.35
N VAL A 388 -6.69 -36.94 21.90
CA VAL A 388 -5.73 -35.87 21.63
C VAL A 388 -5.20 -35.97 20.19
N SER A 389 -4.89 -37.19 19.73
CA SER A 389 -4.45 -37.44 18.35
C SER A 389 -5.53 -37.10 17.33
N GLN A 390 -6.82 -37.32 17.64
CA GLN A 390 -7.91 -36.93 16.74
C GLN A 390 -8.14 -35.42 16.70
N LEU A 391 -8.01 -34.70 17.82
CA LEU A 391 -8.04 -33.23 17.81
C LEU A 391 -6.86 -32.65 17.01
N ALA A 392 -5.64 -33.18 17.19
CA ALA A 392 -4.49 -32.79 16.40
C ALA A 392 -4.69 -33.08 14.91
N LYS A 393 -5.29 -34.23 14.56
CA LYS A 393 -5.65 -34.58 13.18
C LYS A 393 -6.65 -33.59 12.58
N TYR A 394 -7.66 -33.18 13.35
CA TYR A 394 -8.60 -32.14 12.94
C TYR A 394 -7.88 -30.82 12.62
N PHE A 395 -7.05 -30.31 13.55
CA PHE A 395 -6.31 -29.07 13.30
C PHE A 395 -5.31 -29.18 12.15
N PHE A 396 -4.64 -30.32 11.97
CA PHE A 396 -3.76 -30.56 10.82
C PHE A 396 -4.53 -30.45 9.50
N LEU A 397 -5.71 -31.07 9.40
CA LEU A 397 -6.52 -31.03 8.18
C LEU A 397 -7.07 -29.62 7.91
N LEU A 398 -7.55 -28.94 8.97
CA LEU A 398 -8.04 -27.57 8.91
C LEU A 398 -6.96 -26.62 8.38
N ASN A 399 -5.77 -26.63 8.98
CA ASN A 399 -4.66 -25.75 8.61
C ASN A 399 -3.95 -26.18 7.31
N SER A 400 -4.21 -27.40 6.82
CA SER A 400 -3.74 -27.86 5.50
C SER A 400 -4.77 -27.64 4.39
N HIS A 401 -5.90 -26.98 4.68
CA HIS A 401 -7.03 -26.80 3.75
C HIS A 401 -7.53 -28.10 3.10
N LYS A 402 -7.51 -29.21 3.87
CA LYS A 402 -7.98 -30.52 3.42
C LYS A 402 -9.42 -30.76 3.85
N SER A 403 -10.14 -31.61 3.12
CA SER A 403 -11.48 -32.04 3.50
C SER A 403 -11.48 -32.71 4.87
N ILE A 404 -12.40 -32.31 5.74
CA ILE A 404 -12.56 -32.86 7.09
C ILE A 404 -13.50 -34.08 7.02
N PRO A 405 -13.02 -35.29 7.38
CA PRO A 405 -13.85 -36.49 7.42
C PRO A 405 -15.01 -36.40 8.41
N ALA A 406 -16.10 -37.12 8.15
CA ALA A 406 -17.30 -37.11 8.98
C ALA A 406 -17.05 -37.62 10.42
N ASP A 407 -16.08 -38.53 10.62
CA ASP A 407 -15.67 -39.02 11.94
C ASP A 407 -15.00 -37.94 12.81
N LEU A 408 -14.61 -36.80 12.24
CA LEU A 408 -14.04 -35.66 12.97
C LEU A 408 -15.03 -34.55 13.28
N GLN A 409 -16.30 -34.69 12.91
CA GLN A 409 -17.30 -33.62 13.07
C GLN A 409 -17.49 -33.20 14.54
N GLN A 410 -17.29 -34.11 15.50
CA GLN A 410 -17.33 -33.79 16.94
C GLN A 410 -16.18 -32.86 17.37
N PHE A 411 -15.01 -32.97 16.75
CA PHE A 411 -13.86 -32.10 17.01
C PHE A 411 -14.04 -30.71 16.38
N GLU A 412 -14.74 -30.63 15.26
CA GLU A 412 -15.19 -29.34 14.70
C GLU A 412 -16.11 -28.61 15.67
N GLN A 413 -17.12 -29.30 16.21
CA GLN A 413 -18.01 -28.71 17.23
C GLN A 413 -17.25 -28.35 18.50
N CYS A 414 -16.26 -29.16 18.89
CA CYS A 414 -15.37 -28.87 20.02
C CYS A 414 -14.62 -27.55 19.84
N ALA A 415 -13.96 -27.39 18.69
CA ALA A 415 -13.22 -26.18 18.34
C ALA A 415 -14.16 -24.97 18.29
N ARG A 416 -15.35 -25.08 17.68
CA ARG A 416 -16.30 -23.97 17.61
C ARG A 416 -16.79 -23.48 18.97
N ILE A 417 -16.94 -24.37 19.96
CA ILE A 417 -17.30 -23.99 21.33
C ILE A 417 -16.13 -23.27 22.01
N ALA A 418 -14.90 -23.74 21.81
CA ALA A 418 -13.69 -23.08 22.26
C ALA A 418 -13.53 -21.69 21.60
N ASP A 419 -13.79 -21.55 20.30
CA ASP A 419 -13.76 -20.28 19.56
C ASP A 419 -14.79 -19.30 20.09
N ALA A 420 -16.00 -19.77 20.42
CA ALA A 420 -17.01 -18.91 21.02
C ALA A 420 -16.56 -18.42 22.40
N LEU A 421 -16.01 -19.29 23.26
CA LEU A 421 -15.44 -18.88 24.54
C LEU A 421 -14.31 -17.86 24.33
N TYR A 422 -13.32 -18.19 23.50
CA TYR A 422 -12.17 -17.33 23.17
C TYR A 422 -12.59 -15.94 22.71
N ASN A 423 -13.53 -15.86 21.77
CA ASN A 423 -13.94 -14.57 21.21
C ASN A 423 -14.77 -13.71 22.18
N TYR A 424 -15.66 -14.32 22.97
CA TYR A 424 -16.54 -13.57 23.88
C TYR A 424 -15.87 -13.22 25.22
N THR A 425 -14.89 -14.00 25.69
CA THR A 425 -14.20 -13.73 26.97
C THR A 425 -12.79 -13.15 26.83
N LYS A 426 -12.32 -12.86 25.61
CA LYS A 426 -10.96 -12.37 25.29
C LYS A 426 -10.47 -11.16 26.09
N LYS A 427 -11.36 -10.39 26.73
CA LYS A 427 -10.99 -9.19 27.49
C LYS A 427 -10.46 -9.48 28.90
N ASP A 428 -10.49 -10.75 29.31
CA ASP A 428 -10.10 -11.22 30.64
C ASP A 428 -9.25 -12.49 30.49
N ASP A 429 -7.93 -12.31 30.46
CA ASP A 429 -6.96 -13.37 30.14
C ASP A 429 -6.99 -14.53 31.15
N GLU A 430 -7.26 -14.26 32.43
CA GLU A 430 -7.38 -15.31 33.47
C GLU A 430 -8.68 -16.10 33.31
N LEU A 431 -9.78 -15.43 32.99
CA LEU A 431 -11.08 -16.08 32.80
C LEU A 431 -11.11 -16.98 31.56
N ILE A 432 -10.49 -16.56 30.44
CA ILE A 432 -10.52 -17.35 29.21
C ILE A 432 -9.78 -18.69 29.39
N GLU A 433 -8.62 -18.69 30.02
CA GLU A 433 -7.84 -19.90 30.23
C GLU A 433 -8.63 -20.92 31.06
N GLU A 434 -9.26 -20.47 32.15
CA GLU A 434 -10.11 -21.32 32.98
C GLU A 434 -11.35 -21.83 32.24
N CYS A 435 -12.00 -20.99 31.43
CA CYS A 435 -13.14 -21.39 30.61
C CYS A 435 -12.77 -22.47 29.60
N LEU A 436 -11.65 -22.30 28.90
CA LEU A 436 -11.17 -23.29 27.92
C LEU A 436 -10.73 -24.58 28.62
N HIS A 437 -10.02 -24.48 29.75
CA HIS A 437 -9.62 -25.64 30.53
C HIS A 437 -10.85 -26.44 31.02
N PHE A 438 -11.86 -25.76 31.58
CA PHE A 438 -13.11 -26.39 32.00
C PHE A 438 -13.91 -26.96 30.82
N TRP A 439 -13.87 -26.30 29.66
CA TRP A 439 -14.47 -26.81 28.44
C TRP A 439 -13.81 -28.12 27.98
N PHE A 440 -12.48 -28.20 27.92
CA PHE A 440 -11.80 -29.43 27.51
C PHE A 440 -12.04 -30.57 28.51
N CYS A 441 -12.08 -30.27 29.81
CA CYS A 441 -12.55 -31.22 30.83
C CYS A 441 -13.95 -31.77 30.50
N THR A 442 -14.89 -30.88 30.17
CA THR A 442 -16.28 -31.23 29.83
C THR A 442 -16.34 -32.06 28.54
N PHE A 443 -15.61 -31.64 27.51
CA PHE A 443 -15.55 -32.30 26.20
C PHE A 443 -15.04 -33.73 26.32
N ILE A 444 -13.97 -33.97 27.08
CA ILE A 444 -13.43 -35.33 27.29
C ILE A 444 -14.50 -36.28 27.82
N ARG A 445 -15.32 -35.80 28.76
CA ARG A 445 -16.41 -36.59 29.37
C ARG A 445 -17.56 -36.83 28.40
N LEU A 446 -17.96 -35.81 27.64
CA LEU A 446 -18.98 -35.94 26.59
C LEU A 446 -18.53 -36.92 25.49
N TYR A 447 -17.28 -36.81 25.06
CA TYR A 447 -16.70 -37.69 24.05
C TYR A 447 -16.64 -39.14 24.55
N THR A 448 -16.21 -39.36 25.79
CA THR A 448 -16.08 -40.69 26.39
C THR A 448 -17.44 -41.37 26.60
N SER A 449 -18.48 -40.60 26.92
CA SER A 449 -19.85 -41.10 27.08
C SER A 449 -20.62 -41.28 25.76
N GLY A 450 -20.11 -40.71 24.66
CA GLY A 450 -20.79 -40.73 23.36
C GLY A 450 -21.95 -39.73 23.26
N ASP A 451 -21.98 -38.72 24.13
CA ASP A 451 -23.03 -37.71 24.15
C ASP A 451 -22.90 -36.72 22.98
N ILE A 452 -24.06 -36.29 22.44
CA ILE A 452 -24.12 -35.35 21.33
C ILE A 452 -24.20 -33.91 21.86
N PHE A 453 -23.29 -33.05 21.39
CA PHE A 453 -23.25 -31.62 21.72
C PHE A 453 -23.16 -30.77 20.44
N THR A 454 -24.26 -30.12 20.05
CA THR A 454 -24.36 -29.36 18.78
C THR A 454 -24.69 -27.88 18.95
N ASN A 455 -25.11 -27.44 20.14
CA ASN A 455 -25.47 -26.05 20.38
C ASN A 455 -24.27 -25.27 20.92
N VAL A 456 -23.47 -24.73 20.01
CA VAL A 456 -22.20 -24.05 20.31
C VAL A 456 -22.38 -22.99 21.41
N TYR A 457 -23.22 -21.98 21.15
CA TYR A 457 -23.40 -20.84 22.06
C TYR A 457 -24.06 -21.21 23.39
N GLY A 458 -24.95 -22.21 23.40
CA GLY A 458 -25.55 -22.73 24.63
C GLY A 458 -24.53 -23.38 25.54
N TRP A 459 -23.60 -24.17 25.00
CA TRP A 459 -22.50 -24.77 25.75
C TRP A 459 -21.51 -23.70 26.24
N SER A 460 -21.07 -22.78 25.37
CA SER A 460 -20.14 -21.72 25.76
C SER A 460 -20.70 -20.84 26.90
N ALA A 461 -21.96 -20.39 26.79
CA ALA A 461 -22.60 -19.61 27.85
C ALA A 461 -22.72 -20.39 29.17
N ALA A 462 -22.96 -21.69 29.11
CA ALA A 462 -23.07 -22.53 30.31
C ALA A 462 -21.73 -22.77 31.00
N ILE A 463 -20.66 -22.98 30.21
CA ILE A 463 -19.29 -23.12 30.69
C ILE A 463 -18.85 -21.84 31.41
N GLU A 464 -18.96 -20.69 30.75
CA GLU A 464 -18.58 -19.41 31.34
C GLU A 464 -19.38 -19.12 32.61
N TYR A 465 -20.70 -19.41 32.63
CA TYR A 465 -21.52 -19.23 33.82
C TYR A 465 -21.02 -20.02 35.03
N ILE A 466 -20.58 -21.27 34.81
CA ILE A 466 -20.10 -22.14 35.88
C ILE A 466 -18.75 -21.65 36.41
N VAL A 467 -17.79 -21.38 35.52
CA VAL A 467 -16.44 -20.91 35.88
C VAL A 467 -16.51 -19.57 36.64
N ARG A 468 -17.27 -18.60 36.12
CA ARG A 468 -17.53 -17.32 36.80
C ARG A 468 -18.14 -17.51 38.20
N GLY A 469 -19.00 -18.51 38.36
CA GLY A 469 -19.62 -18.85 39.63
C GLY A 469 -18.62 -19.38 40.67
N GLU A 470 -17.62 -20.14 40.23
CA GLU A 470 -16.55 -20.72 41.07
C GLU A 470 -15.51 -19.67 41.46
N GLN A 471 -15.15 -18.75 40.55
CA GLN A 471 -14.24 -17.63 40.81
C GLN A 471 -14.87 -16.49 41.63
N GLY A 472 -16.18 -16.53 41.90
CA GLY A 472 -16.90 -15.47 42.61
C GLY A 472 -17.24 -14.24 41.76
N ASN A 473 -16.90 -14.24 40.46
CA ASN A 473 -17.22 -13.18 39.49
C ASN A 473 -18.59 -13.41 38.83
N LYS A 474 -19.66 -13.25 39.61
CA LYS A 474 -21.01 -13.72 39.22
C LYS A 474 -21.65 -12.85 38.14
N MET A 475 -21.93 -13.45 36.99
CA MET A 475 -22.94 -12.98 36.02
C MET A 475 -24.21 -13.82 36.13
N THR A 476 -25.36 -13.21 35.85
CA THR A 476 -26.64 -13.90 35.76
C THR A 476 -26.73 -14.70 34.46
N GLN A 477 -27.59 -15.74 34.45
CA GLN A 477 -27.90 -16.49 33.23
C GLN A 477 -28.53 -15.62 32.13
N SER A 478 -29.14 -14.49 32.51
CA SER A 478 -29.69 -13.54 31.54
C SER A 478 -28.60 -12.79 30.83
N GLU A 479 -27.65 -12.22 31.59
CA GLU A 479 -26.54 -11.45 31.03
C GLU A 479 -25.66 -12.31 30.11
N LEU A 480 -25.40 -13.58 30.46
CA LEU A 480 -24.70 -14.50 29.56
C LEU A 480 -25.54 -14.92 28.35
N GLY A 481 -26.86 -14.97 28.49
CA GLY A 481 -27.76 -15.17 27.37
C GLY A 481 -27.61 -14.04 26.34
N ASP A 482 -27.49 -12.80 26.81
CA ASP A 482 -27.28 -11.64 25.95
C ASP A 482 -25.90 -11.65 25.28
N VAL A 483 -24.84 -12.04 26.01
CA VAL A 483 -23.46 -12.14 25.46
C VAL A 483 -23.38 -13.14 24.31
N TYR A 484 -23.94 -14.34 24.49
CA TYR A 484 -23.87 -15.43 23.50
C TYR A 484 -25.05 -15.47 22.53
N ASN A 485 -25.95 -14.48 22.61
CA ASN A 485 -27.17 -14.40 21.81
C ASN A 485 -28.04 -15.68 21.88
N VAL A 486 -28.29 -16.15 23.10
CA VAL A 486 -29.14 -17.32 23.39
C VAL A 486 -30.13 -17.01 24.51
N SER A 487 -31.30 -17.65 24.47
CA SER A 487 -32.31 -17.41 25.51
C SER A 487 -31.83 -17.85 26.91
N VAL A 488 -32.30 -17.19 27.97
CA VAL A 488 -32.02 -17.58 29.36
C VAL A 488 -32.43 -19.03 29.64
N ALA A 489 -33.51 -19.50 29.01
CA ALA A 489 -33.93 -20.90 29.10
C ALA A 489 -32.91 -21.86 28.46
N THR A 490 -32.28 -21.45 27.36
CA THR A 490 -31.15 -22.16 26.74
C THR A 490 -29.97 -22.23 27.69
N VAL A 491 -29.51 -21.10 28.24
CA VAL A 491 -28.41 -21.07 29.21
C VAL A 491 -28.70 -22.00 30.39
N ARG A 492 -29.90 -21.90 30.99
CA ARG A 492 -30.32 -22.77 32.09
C ARG A 492 -30.27 -24.26 31.75
N LYS A 493 -30.76 -24.63 30.55
CA LYS A 493 -30.75 -26.02 30.07
C LYS A 493 -29.31 -26.54 29.97
N TYR A 494 -28.41 -25.76 29.38
CA TYR A 494 -27.02 -26.20 29.17
C TYR A 494 -26.19 -26.16 30.46
N VAL A 495 -26.46 -25.24 31.40
CA VAL A 495 -25.87 -25.29 32.75
C VAL A 495 -26.23 -26.60 33.46
N GLN A 496 -27.48 -27.06 33.34
CA GLN A 496 -27.88 -28.36 33.88
C GLN A 496 -27.19 -29.53 33.14
N ALA A 497 -27.01 -29.41 31.82
CA ALA A 497 -26.30 -30.42 31.03
C ALA A 497 -24.83 -30.55 31.46
N VAL A 498 -24.09 -29.43 31.54
CA VAL A 498 -22.70 -29.42 32.03
C VAL A 498 -22.60 -30.03 33.43
N LYS A 499 -23.49 -29.64 34.36
CA LYS A 499 -23.49 -30.21 35.71
C LYS A 499 -23.68 -31.72 35.72
N ARG A 500 -24.56 -32.27 34.88
CA ARG A 500 -24.77 -33.73 34.76
C ARG A 500 -23.55 -34.45 34.22
N THR A 501 -22.78 -33.81 33.34
CA THR A 501 -21.50 -34.36 32.84
C THR A 501 -20.45 -34.43 33.96
N HIS A 502 -20.63 -33.70 35.06
CA HIS A 502 -19.68 -33.62 36.17
C HIS A 502 -20.13 -34.31 37.47
N THR A 503 -21.32 -34.92 37.49
CA THR A 503 -21.83 -35.77 38.57
C THR A 503 -21.71 -37.23 38.21
#